data_AF-A0A177YBC7-F1
#
_entry.id   AF-A0A177YBC7-F1
#
_cell.length_a   1.000
_cell.length_b   1.000
_cell.length_c   1.000
_cell.angle_alpha   90.00
_cell.angle_beta   90.00
_cell.angle_gamma   90.00
#
_symmetry.space_group_name_H-M   'P 1'
#
loop_
_entity.id
_entity.type
_entity.pdbx_description
1 polymer ?
#
loop_
_entity_poly.entity_id
_entity_poly.type
_entity_poly.pdbx_seq_one_letter_code
_entity_poly.pdbx_strand_id
1 'polypeptide(L)'
;MKSSPLVLGPLVRYVGADDATFWFEFDTPGAVEVRTSVGQHVEVPTWGVHGHHYALVALTDLPANTTITYEVLFDGTQVWPVSDTAAIHTCDPEGPVTFALGSCRRGDNYGDESLQRIGADALAGLGNRMRTQDPSEWPQALLFLGDQVYADDPSPEILERLHARRAAGDGPAGARGTEAENEICDFEEYSWLYHESWGVEPVRTLLASVPSCMILDDHDLRDDWNSSASWRADIETRPWWHDRVVGAFSSYWVYQHLGNLSPDELSRDELYEKVRSATSDAEREKLLADFALRVDEHPETGRWSFYRDFGTTRLIMIDSRCSRSLDPDDRRMVDAAEWAWVRERALESPSRHVLFGSSLPFLMLPALHHLEQWNEAVAQGSWGRRMSWVGEKLRIALDLEHWAAFGKSFVDMSTLTRELSRTDDPPASILWLSGDVHCSYVARADFGVGGENVPVTYQLTMSPFRNPLDLPIRAVNRLAIRKPVARLLGRLARSAKVPPVDVAWEAEAGPWFDNGVMLLTTDGETASVRVEHAHVDVVGRQTLEQTAEKKLTV
;
A
#
# COMPACT_ATOMS: atom_id res chain seq x y z
N MET A 1 -12.02 4.98 -35.21
CA MET A 1 -12.03 5.91 -34.05
C MET A 1 -10.58 6.23 -33.75
N LYS A 2 -10.21 7.50 -33.60
CA LYS A 2 -8.88 7.81 -33.06
C LYS A 2 -8.82 7.18 -31.66
N SER A 3 -7.74 6.49 -31.31
CA SER A 3 -7.50 6.09 -29.92
C SER A 3 -7.60 7.34 -29.05
N SER A 4 -8.25 7.25 -27.89
CA SER A 4 -8.24 8.34 -26.91
C SER A 4 -6.79 8.61 -26.51
N PRO A 5 -6.36 9.88 -26.38
CA PRO A 5 -5.01 10.19 -25.90
C PRO A 5 -4.81 9.83 -24.42
N LEU A 6 -5.90 9.56 -23.68
CA LEU A 6 -5.87 9.14 -22.28
C LEU A 6 -5.44 7.68 -22.17
N VAL A 7 -4.18 7.47 -21.77
CA VAL A 7 -3.56 6.16 -21.58
C VAL A 7 -4.09 5.52 -20.30
N LEU A 8 -3.92 6.20 -19.17
CA LEU A 8 -4.36 5.76 -17.86
C LEU A 8 -5.05 6.90 -17.10
N GLY A 9 -6.04 6.53 -16.30
CA GLY A 9 -6.86 7.48 -15.55
C GLY A 9 -8.25 7.71 -16.13
N PRO A 10 -9.02 8.63 -15.52
CA PRO A 10 -8.66 9.40 -14.33
C PRO A 10 -8.44 8.49 -13.12
N LEU A 11 -7.43 8.81 -12.30
CA LEU A 11 -7.30 8.24 -10.96
C LEU A 11 -7.69 9.33 -9.96
N VAL A 12 -8.75 9.12 -9.19
CA VAL A 12 -9.07 9.96 -8.06
C VAL A 12 -8.06 9.62 -6.96
N ARG A 13 -7.31 10.61 -6.52
CA ARG A 13 -6.18 10.44 -5.60
C ARG A 13 -6.48 11.00 -4.22
N TYR A 14 -7.17 12.13 -4.18
CA TYR A 14 -7.58 12.79 -2.95
C TYR A 14 -9.02 13.26 -3.09
N VAL A 15 -9.80 13.14 -2.01
CA VAL A 15 -11.13 13.77 -1.87
C VAL A 15 -11.33 14.14 -0.41
N GLY A 16 -11.23 15.42 -0.07
CA GLY A 16 -11.53 15.91 1.27
C GLY A 16 -13.00 16.28 1.43
N ALA A 17 -13.25 17.19 2.38
CA ALA A 17 -14.58 17.76 2.56
C ALA A 17 -14.93 18.76 1.43
N ASP A 18 -13.95 19.47 0.90
CA ASP A 18 -14.15 20.57 -0.05
C ASP A 18 -13.14 20.60 -1.21
N ASP A 19 -12.32 19.56 -1.33
CA ASP A 19 -11.30 19.47 -2.37
C ASP A 19 -11.20 18.05 -2.95
N ALA A 20 -10.57 17.95 -4.13
CA ALA A 20 -10.29 16.69 -4.78
C ALA A 20 -9.09 16.79 -5.73
N THR A 21 -8.32 15.72 -5.85
CA THR A 21 -7.18 15.62 -6.77
C THR A 21 -7.38 14.46 -7.73
N PHE A 22 -7.22 14.74 -9.02
CA PHE A 22 -7.28 13.77 -10.11
C PHE A 22 -5.91 13.64 -10.76
N TRP A 23 -5.48 12.41 -11.01
CA TRP A 23 -4.23 12.07 -11.70
C TRP A 23 -4.53 11.47 -13.07
N PHE A 24 -3.65 11.74 -14.04
CA PHE A 24 -3.79 11.30 -15.43
C PHE A 24 -2.45 10.98 -16.08
N GLU A 25 -2.52 10.12 -17.09
CA GLU A 25 -1.44 9.84 -18.04
C GLU A 25 -1.95 9.86 -19.49
N PHE A 26 -1.21 10.52 -20.37
CA PHE A 26 -1.50 10.71 -21.78
C PHE A 26 -0.31 10.33 -22.67
N ASP A 27 -0.61 9.97 -23.92
CA ASP A 27 0.39 9.58 -24.94
C ASP A 27 1.01 10.78 -25.70
N THR A 28 0.52 11.99 -25.43
CA THR A 28 0.93 13.23 -26.08
C THR A 28 0.84 14.39 -25.09
N PRO A 29 1.66 15.46 -25.23
CA PRO A 29 1.49 16.65 -24.41
C PRO A 29 0.22 17.41 -24.79
N GLY A 30 -0.42 18.06 -23.82
CA GLY A 30 -1.61 18.89 -24.04
C GLY A 30 -2.12 19.55 -22.76
N ALA A 31 -3.36 20.07 -22.81
CA ALA A 31 -4.06 20.63 -21.66
C ALA A 31 -5.16 19.69 -21.17
N VAL A 32 -5.20 19.45 -19.86
CA VAL A 32 -6.18 18.60 -19.19
C VAL A 32 -7.10 19.49 -18.37
N GLU A 33 -8.40 19.38 -18.60
CA GLU A 33 -9.43 20.11 -17.86
C GLU A 33 -10.38 19.13 -17.17
N VAL A 34 -10.61 19.31 -15.87
CA VAL A 34 -11.68 18.62 -15.15
C VAL A 34 -12.79 19.61 -14.89
N ARG A 35 -14.03 19.26 -15.25
CA ARG A 35 -15.24 20.05 -14.97
C ARG A 35 -16.20 19.26 -14.12
N THR A 36 -16.79 19.91 -13.13
CA THR A 36 -17.72 19.30 -12.18
C THR A 36 -19.15 19.79 -12.40
N SER A 37 -20.15 18.99 -12.00
CA SER A 37 -21.56 19.40 -12.03
C SER A 37 -21.91 20.57 -11.11
N VAL A 38 -21.04 20.85 -10.14
CA VAL A 38 -21.18 21.99 -9.21
C VAL A 38 -20.52 23.27 -9.75
N GLY A 39 -20.00 23.24 -10.98
CA GLY A 39 -19.46 24.40 -11.69
C GLY A 39 -17.97 24.68 -11.47
N GLN A 40 -17.30 23.92 -10.59
CA GLN A 40 -15.84 23.98 -10.46
C GLN A 40 -15.17 23.38 -11.68
N HIS A 41 -14.12 24.03 -12.16
CA HIS A 41 -13.28 23.54 -13.25
C HIS A 41 -11.85 24.04 -13.11
N VAL A 42 -10.89 23.19 -13.45
CA VAL A 42 -9.46 23.51 -13.44
C VAL A 42 -8.82 22.90 -14.67
N GLU A 43 -8.03 23.71 -15.38
CA GLU A 43 -7.22 23.30 -16.53
C GLU A 43 -5.73 23.40 -16.18
N VAL A 44 -4.96 22.35 -16.48
CA VAL A 44 -3.51 22.29 -16.28
C VAL A 44 -2.81 21.71 -17.50
N PRO A 45 -1.59 22.14 -17.82
CA PRO A 45 -0.78 21.47 -18.84
C PRO A 45 -0.24 20.14 -18.31
N THR A 46 -0.05 19.18 -19.21
CA THR A 46 0.70 17.95 -18.91
C THR A 46 2.20 18.21 -18.78
N TRP A 47 2.92 17.39 -18.02
CA TRP A 47 4.39 17.37 -17.94
C TRP A 47 4.94 15.99 -18.35
N GLY A 48 6.09 15.97 -19.04
CA GLY A 48 6.65 14.77 -19.66
C GLY A 48 7.74 14.08 -18.85
N VAL A 49 7.69 12.75 -18.73
CA VAL A 49 8.74 11.88 -18.17
C VAL A 49 8.80 10.59 -18.99
N HIS A 50 9.96 10.24 -19.55
CA HIS A 50 10.18 9.04 -20.36
C HIS A 50 9.20 8.88 -21.54
N GLY A 51 8.77 10.00 -22.13
CA GLY A 51 7.82 9.99 -23.25
C GLY A 51 6.34 9.84 -22.85
N HIS A 52 6.05 9.77 -21.54
CA HIS A 52 4.69 9.79 -20.99
C HIS A 52 4.34 11.20 -20.52
N HIS A 53 3.06 11.57 -20.58
CA HIS A 53 2.59 12.91 -20.24
C HIS A 53 1.59 12.87 -19.09
N TYR A 54 1.97 13.38 -17.93
CA TYR A 54 1.19 13.30 -16.70
C TYR A 54 0.53 14.63 -16.33
N ALA A 55 -0.58 14.58 -15.61
CA ALA A 55 -1.22 15.74 -15.02
C ALA A 55 -1.80 15.41 -13.64
N LEU A 56 -1.72 16.38 -12.72
CA LEU A 56 -2.51 16.39 -11.48
C LEU A 56 -3.42 17.62 -11.50
N VAL A 57 -4.72 17.40 -11.38
CA VAL A 57 -5.74 18.46 -11.33
C VAL A 57 -6.33 18.49 -9.92
N ALA A 58 -6.01 19.54 -9.17
CA ALA A 58 -6.58 19.79 -7.85
C ALA A 58 -7.74 20.77 -7.96
N LEU A 59 -8.91 20.36 -7.47
CA LEU A 59 -10.13 21.17 -7.35
C LEU A 59 -10.32 21.56 -5.88
N THR A 60 -10.75 22.79 -5.65
CA THR A 60 -11.11 23.32 -4.32
C THR A 60 -12.54 23.85 -4.35
N ASP A 61 -13.03 24.30 -3.19
CA ASP A 61 -14.35 24.93 -3.05
C ASP A 61 -15.51 24.04 -3.52
N LEU A 62 -15.36 22.73 -3.31
CA LEU A 62 -16.41 21.73 -3.52
C LEU A 62 -17.36 21.70 -2.31
N PRO A 63 -18.66 21.42 -2.50
CA PRO A 63 -19.56 21.21 -1.39
C PRO A 63 -19.24 19.90 -0.65
N ALA A 64 -19.25 19.94 0.68
CA ALA A 64 -19.08 18.76 1.53
C ALA A 64 -20.26 17.78 1.45
N ASN A 65 -19.97 16.52 1.78
CA ASN A 65 -20.95 15.42 1.80
C ASN A 65 -21.86 15.39 0.57
N THR A 66 -21.26 15.46 -0.62
CA THR A 66 -21.99 15.62 -1.88
C THR A 66 -21.43 14.72 -2.96
N THR A 67 -22.32 14.03 -3.68
CA THR A 67 -21.99 13.39 -4.95
C THR A 67 -21.80 14.44 -6.04
N ILE A 68 -20.62 14.47 -6.64
CA ILE A 68 -20.25 15.41 -7.69
C ILE A 68 -19.89 14.62 -8.93
N THR A 69 -20.67 14.78 -9.99
CA THR A 69 -20.33 14.20 -11.30
C THR A 69 -19.31 15.06 -12.00
N TYR A 70 -18.43 14.46 -12.81
CA TYR A 70 -17.39 15.21 -13.51
C TYR A 70 -17.15 14.68 -14.92
N GLU A 71 -16.59 15.55 -15.76
CA GLU A 71 -16.07 15.23 -17.09
C GLU A 71 -14.60 15.68 -17.19
N VAL A 72 -13.85 15.02 -18.06
CA VAL A 72 -12.44 15.34 -18.33
C VAL A 72 -12.28 15.62 -19.80
N LEU A 73 -11.70 16.77 -20.11
CA LEU A 73 -11.38 17.20 -21.46
C LEU A 73 -9.86 17.22 -21.63
N PHE A 74 -9.41 16.80 -22.81
CA PHE A 74 -8.03 16.94 -23.27
C PHE A 74 -8.04 17.77 -24.55
N ASP A 75 -7.37 18.93 -24.52
CA ASP A 75 -7.40 19.93 -25.60
C ASP A 75 -8.83 20.26 -26.06
N GLY A 76 -9.74 20.42 -25.10
CA GLY A 76 -11.16 20.72 -25.33
C GLY A 76 -12.01 19.56 -25.85
N THR A 77 -11.46 18.35 -25.98
CA THR A 77 -12.22 17.14 -26.35
C THR A 77 -12.45 16.26 -25.12
N GLN A 78 -13.70 15.90 -24.84
CA GLN A 78 -14.01 14.99 -23.73
C GLN A 78 -13.36 13.62 -23.96
N VAL A 79 -12.54 13.19 -22.99
CA VAL A 79 -11.86 11.89 -22.96
C VAL A 79 -12.38 10.98 -21.85
N TRP A 80 -13.06 11.53 -20.85
CA TRP A 80 -13.72 10.78 -19.79
C TRP A 80 -15.00 11.49 -19.31
N PRO A 81 -16.04 10.76 -18.92
CA PRO A 81 -16.18 9.31 -19.08
C PRO A 81 -16.49 8.89 -20.52
N VAL A 82 -16.21 7.63 -20.85
CA VAL A 82 -16.39 7.08 -22.22
C VAL A 82 -17.85 6.66 -22.50
N SER A 83 -18.57 6.15 -21.49
CA SER A 83 -19.96 5.69 -21.65
C SER A 83 -20.85 5.97 -20.45
N ASP A 84 -20.34 5.77 -19.24
CA ASP A 84 -21.09 5.88 -17.99
C ASP A 84 -20.89 7.26 -17.35
N THR A 85 -21.64 7.62 -16.31
CA THR A 85 -21.37 8.87 -15.58
C THR A 85 -20.22 8.64 -14.60
N ALA A 86 -19.26 9.56 -14.53
CA ALA A 86 -18.21 9.54 -13.52
C ALA A 86 -18.56 10.48 -12.37
N ALA A 87 -18.27 10.06 -11.14
CA ALA A 87 -18.56 10.84 -9.95
C ALA A 87 -17.51 10.62 -8.86
N ILE A 88 -17.42 11.60 -7.97
CA ILE A 88 -16.76 11.50 -6.66
C ILE A 88 -17.78 11.81 -5.56
N HIS A 89 -17.45 11.48 -4.31
CA HIS A 89 -18.24 11.84 -3.14
C HIS A 89 -17.36 12.54 -2.11
N THR A 90 -17.58 13.83 -1.89
CA THR A 90 -16.86 14.60 -0.86
C THR A 90 -17.18 14.09 0.53
N CYS A 91 -16.21 14.14 1.44
CA CYS A 91 -16.39 13.61 2.79
C CYS A 91 -17.37 14.46 3.62
N ASP A 92 -18.08 13.80 4.54
CA ASP A 92 -18.75 14.46 5.65
C ASP A 92 -17.77 14.53 6.84
N PRO A 93 -17.36 15.71 7.31
CA PRO A 93 -16.44 15.83 8.45
C PRO A 93 -16.95 15.19 9.74
N GLU A 94 -18.26 15.09 9.92
CA GLU A 94 -18.90 14.56 11.12
C GLU A 94 -19.59 13.21 10.88
N GLY A 95 -19.56 12.72 9.64
CA GLY A 95 -20.28 11.52 9.22
C GLY A 95 -19.44 10.24 9.32
N PRO A 96 -20.07 9.08 9.05
CA PRO A 96 -19.37 7.82 8.98
C PRO A 96 -18.37 7.79 7.81
N VAL A 97 -17.23 7.15 8.04
CA VAL A 97 -16.18 6.95 7.03
C VAL A 97 -15.94 5.46 6.85
N THR A 98 -16.08 4.97 5.63
CA THR A 98 -15.82 3.58 5.22
C THR A 98 -14.58 3.51 4.34
N PHE A 99 -13.60 2.72 4.77
CA PHE A 99 -12.38 2.42 4.03
C PHE A 99 -12.46 1.01 3.43
N ALA A 100 -12.09 0.85 2.17
CA ALA A 100 -11.86 -0.47 1.58
C ALA A 100 -10.35 -0.75 1.54
N LEU A 101 -9.88 -1.76 2.27
CA LEU A 101 -8.46 -1.99 2.51
C LEU A 101 -7.98 -3.40 2.16
N GLY A 102 -6.71 -3.48 1.75
CA GLY A 102 -5.98 -4.71 1.46
C GLY A 102 -4.66 -4.47 0.72
N SER A 103 -3.98 -5.55 0.34
CA SER A 103 -2.68 -5.54 -0.39
C SER A 103 -2.61 -6.68 -1.42
N CYS A 104 -1.40 -7.02 -1.87
CA CYS A 104 -1.04 -8.18 -2.69
C CYS A 104 -2.01 -8.42 -3.85
N ARG A 105 -2.02 -7.46 -4.77
CA ARG A 105 -2.83 -7.51 -5.97
C ARG A 105 -1.96 -7.75 -7.19
N ARG A 106 -1.95 -8.98 -7.68
CA ARG A 106 -1.33 -9.26 -8.97
C ARG A 106 -2.18 -8.67 -10.10
N GLY A 107 -1.58 -7.78 -10.88
CA GLY A 107 -2.13 -7.33 -12.17
C GLY A 107 -2.20 -8.50 -13.14
N ASP A 108 -3.30 -8.56 -13.92
CA ASP A 108 -3.49 -9.52 -15.01
C ASP A 108 -4.81 -9.21 -15.74
N ASN A 109 -5.00 -9.76 -16.92
CA ASN A 109 -6.28 -9.72 -17.61
C ASN A 109 -7.39 -10.49 -16.85
N TYR A 110 -8.64 -10.37 -17.32
CA TYR A 110 -9.79 -11.10 -16.78
C TYR A 110 -10.28 -12.22 -17.72
N GLY A 111 -9.36 -12.82 -18.48
CA GLY A 111 -9.62 -14.03 -19.25
C GLY A 111 -9.75 -15.26 -18.35
N ASP A 112 -10.39 -16.32 -18.88
CA ASP A 112 -10.67 -17.56 -18.14
C ASP A 112 -9.40 -18.20 -17.55
N GLU A 113 -8.29 -18.18 -18.28
CA GLU A 113 -7.01 -18.73 -17.82
C GLU A 113 -6.46 -17.95 -16.62
N SER A 114 -6.48 -16.61 -16.68
CA SER A 114 -6.05 -15.77 -15.56
C SER A 114 -6.94 -15.97 -14.33
N LEU A 115 -8.27 -15.97 -14.50
CA LEU A 115 -9.21 -16.19 -13.40
C LEU A 115 -9.05 -17.58 -12.76
N GLN A 116 -8.69 -18.61 -13.53
CA GLN A 116 -8.36 -19.92 -12.99
C GLN A 116 -7.03 -19.94 -12.24
N ARG A 117 -6.03 -19.17 -12.71
CA ARG A 117 -4.69 -19.11 -12.13
C ARG A 117 -4.64 -18.32 -10.82
N ILE A 118 -5.16 -17.08 -10.81
CA ILE A 118 -5.01 -16.14 -9.70
C ILE A 118 -6.34 -15.72 -9.06
N GLY A 119 -7.46 -16.31 -9.49
CA GLY A 119 -8.77 -16.09 -8.89
C GLY A 119 -9.42 -14.76 -9.25
N ALA A 120 -10.58 -14.51 -8.64
CA ALA A 120 -11.31 -13.26 -8.77
C ALA A 120 -10.57 -12.11 -8.07
N ASP A 121 -10.61 -10.94 -8.68
CA ASP A 121 -10.07 -9.68 -8.18
C ASP A 121 -11.10 -8.97 -7.28
N ALA A 122 -10.74 -8.74 -6.03
CA ALA A 122 -11.61 -8.06 -5.08
C ALA A 122 -11.95 -6.62 -5.51
N LEU A 123 -11.01 -5.91 -6.16
CA LEU A 123 -11.26 -4.56 -6.68
C LEU A 123 -12.20 -4.60 -7.88
N ALA A 124 -12.12 -5.65 -8.71
CA ALA A 124 -13.10 -5.85 -9.78
C ALA A 124 -14.50 -6.09 -9.21
N GLY A 125 -14.60 -6.90 -8.15
CA GLY A 125 -15.85 -7.12 -7.42
C GLY A 125 -16.44 -5.82 -6.85
N LEU A 126 -15.60 -4.98 -6.24
CA LEU A 126 -15.99 -3.68 -5.70
C LEU A 126 -16.47 -2.72 -6.80
N GLY A 127 -15.69 -2.56 -7.88
CA GLY A 127 -16.05 -1.73 -9.02
C GLY A 127 -17.35 -2.19 -9.69
N ASN A 128 -17.55 -3.51 -9.80
CA ASN A 128 -18.80 -4.06 -10.32
C ASN A 128 -20.02 -3.73 -9.46
N ARG A 129 -19.89 -3.79 -8.13
CA ARG A 129 -20.97 -3.41 -7.19
C ARG A 129 -21.29 -1.92 -7.32
N MET A 130 -20.27 -1.06 -7.33
CA MET A 130 -20.43 0.39 -7.33
C MET A 130 -21.17 0.93 -8.55
N ARG A 131 -21.01 0.29 -9.73
CA ARG A 131 -21.74 0.68 -10.95
C ARG A 131 -23.26 0.70 -10.81
N THR A 132 -23.80 -0.03 -9.83
CA THR A 132 -25.24 -0.11 -9.56
C THR A 132 -25.65 0.50 -8.23
N GLN A 133 -24.69 1.00 -7.46
CA GLN A 133 -24.88 1.52 -6.12
C GLN A 133 -24.96 3.05 -6.15
N ASP A 134 -25.70 3.65 -5.20
CA ASP A 134 -25.68 5.09 -5.05
C ASP A 134 -24.26 5.55 -4.63
N PRO A 135 -23.69 6.61 -5.23
CA PRO A 135 -22.36 7.09 -4.88
C PRO A 135 -22.17 7.46 -3.41
N SER A 136 -23.23 7.81 -2.70
CA SER A 136 -23.19 8.06 -1.25
C SER A 136 -22.90 6.82 -0.40
N GLU A 137 -23.07 5.62 -0.96
CA GLU A 137 -22.77 4.35 -0.29
C GLU A 137 -21.40 3.78 -0.66
N TRP A 138 -20.65 4.44 -1.54
CA TRP A 138 -19.30 4.03 -1.90
C TRP A 138 -18.34 4.20 -0.71
N PRO A 139 -17.24 3.42 -0.63
CA PRO A 139 -16.17 3.69 0.31
C PRO A 139 -15.61 5.10 0.10
N GLN A 140 -15.26 5.78 1.19
CA GLN A 140 -14.64 7.11 1.17
C GLN A 140 -13.18 7.08 0.74
N ALA A 141 -12.48 5.95 0.91
CA ALA A 141 -11.15 5.74 0.36
C ALA A 141 -10.81 4.25 0.19
N LEU A 142 -9.94 3.98 -0.78
CA LEU A 142 -9.22 2.72 -0.93
C LEU A 142 -7.89 2.83 -0.20
N LEU A 143 -7.55 1.87 0.65
CA LEU A 143 -6.27 1.81 1.36
C LEU A 143 -5.47 0.60 0.83
N PHE A 144 -4.48 0.89 0.00
CA PHE A 144 -3.61 -0.10 -0.64
C PHE A 144 -2.31 -0.21 0.14
N LEU A 145 -2.19 -1.31 0.87
CA LEU A 145 -1.19 -1.54 1.91
C LEU A 145 -0.01 -2.35 1.38
N GLY A 146 0.57 -1.96 0.24
CA GLY A 146 1.66 -2.70 -0.41
C GLY A 146 1.25 -3.54 -1.60
N ASP A 147 2.23 -3.95 -2.42
CA ASP A 147 2.10 -4.90 -3.53
C ASP A 147 0.98 -4.57 -4.53
N GLN A 148 1.01 -3.35 -5.05
CA GLN A 148 0.11 -2.94 -6.14
C GLN A 148 0.62 -3.36 -7.52
N VAL A 149 1.91 -3.62 -7.60
CA VAL A 149 2.62 -4.13 -8.78
C VAL A 149 3.62 -5.19 -8.34
N TYR A 150 3.96 -6.11 -9.23
CA TYR A 150 4.91 -7.19 -8.99
C TYR A 150 6.04 -7.10 -10.01
N ALA A 151 7.13 -6.43 -9.64
CA ALA A 151 8.25 -6.16 -10.54
C ALA A 151 9.12 -7.40 -10.84
N ASP A 152 9.00 -8.42 -10.01
CA ASP A 152 9.77 -9.66 -10.03
C ASP A 152 8.94 -10.90 -10.42
N ASP A 153 7.60 -10.79 -10.39
CA ASP A 153 6.66 -11.80 -10.88
C ASP A 153 5.60 -11.22 -11.85
N PRO A 154 6.04 -10.62 -12.98
CA PRO A 154 5.15 -10.01 -13.96
C PRO A 154 4.24 -11.03 -14.66
N SER A 155 3.11 -10.55 -15.19
CA SER A 155 2.18 -11.40 -15.94
C SER A 155 2.82 -11.98 -17.22
N PRO A 156 2.26 -13.07 -17.79
CA PRO A 156 2.75 -13.62 -19.05
C PRO A 156 2.78 -12.59 -20.20
N GLU A 157 1.80 -11.69 -20.25
CA GLU A 157 1.69 -10.69 -21.31
C GLU A 157 2.79 -9.63 -21.19
N ILE A 158 3.11 -9.25 -19.95
CA ILE A 158 4.25 -8.37 -19.66
C ILE A 158 5.58 -9.08 -19.95
N LEU A 159 5.71 -10.37 -19.63
CA LEU A 159 6.89 -11.17 -19.97
C LEU A 159 7.12 -11.26 -21.48
N GLU A 160 6.08 -11.49 -22.27
CA GLU A 160 6.18 -11.48 -23.74
C GLU A 160 6.67 -10.11 -24.25
N ARG A 161 6.14 -9.02 -23.69
CA ARG A 161 6.55 -7.65 -24.04
C ARG A 161 8.02 -7.38 -23.64
N LEU A 162 8.44 -7.83 -22.46
CA LEU A 162 9.83 -7.77 -22.00
C LEU A 162 10.75 -8.52 -22.96
N HIS A 163 10.44 -9.76 -23.31
CA HIS A 163 11.26 -10.57 -24.22
C HIS A 163 11.38 -9.92 -25.60
N ALA A 164 10.29 -9.38 -26.14
CA ALA A 164 10.30 -8.66 -27.40
C ALA A 164 11.20 -7.41 -27.34
N ARG A 165 11.10 -6.60 -26.27
CA ARG A 165 11.94 -5.42 -26.06
C ARG A 165 13.43 -5.78 -25.93
N ARG A 166 13.74 -6.83 -25.16
CA ARG A 166 15.12 -7.32 -24.99
C ARG A 166 15.68 -7.85 -26.31
N ALA A 167 14.89 -8.60 -27.09
CA ALA A 167 15.29 -9.11 -28.40
C ALA A 167 15.53 -8.00 -29.44
N ALA A 168 14.83 -6.87 -29.33
CA ALA A 168 15.07 -5.67 -30.13
C ALA A 168 16.37 -4.93 -29.74
N GLY A 169 16.97 -5.29 -28.60
CA GLY A 169 18.17 -4.64 -28.10
C GLY A 169 17.91 -3.46 -27.17
N ASP A 170 16.68 -3.30 -26.68
CA ASP A 170 16.24 -2.19 -25.83
C ASP A 170 16.15 -2.54 -24.32
N GLY A 171 15.98 -1.48 -23.50
CA GLY A 171 15.95 -1.52 -22.03
C GLY A 171 17.28 -1.96 -21.37
N PRO A 172 17.29 -2.21 -20.04
CA PRO A 172 18.52 -2.31 -19.27
C PRO A 172 19.42 -3.46 -19.72
N ALA A 173 20.63 -3.11 -20.17
CA ALA A 173 21.62 -4.10 -20.62
C ALA A 173 22.09 -5.00 -19.47
N GLY A 174 22.13 -4.47 -18.24
CA GLY A 174 22.55 -5.20 -17.04
C GLY A 174 21.64 -6.37 -16.67
N ALA A 175 20.38 -6.38 -17.14
CA ALA A 175 19.42 -7.44 -16.81
C ALA A 175 19.55 -8.67 -17.73
N ARG A 176 20.13 -8.53 -18.92
CA ARG A 176 20.14 -9.58 -19.96
C ARG A 176 21.01 -10.77 -19.55
N GLY A 177 20.44 -11.98 -19.67
CA GLY A 177 21.13 -13.22 -19.28
C GLY A 177 21.44 -13.31 -17.78
N THR A 178 20.74 -12.54 -16.95
CA THR A 178 20.84 -12.59 -15.49
C THR A 178 19.54 -13.10 -14.89
N GLU A 179 19.49 -13.24 -13.56
CA GLU A 179 18.28 -13.54 -12.81
C GLU A 179 17.13 -12.55 -13.05
N ALA A 180 17.44 -11.29 -13.41
CA ALA A 180 16.43 -10.26 -13.69
C ALA A 180 15.98 -10.19 -15.16
N GLU A 181 16.31 -11.19 -15.99
CA GLU A 181 15.93 -11.19 -17.41
C GLU A 181 14.40 -11.17 -17.62
N ASN A 182 13.66 -11.77 -16.69
CA ASN A 182 12.20 -11.85 -16.68
C ASN A 182 11.56 -10.86 -15.70
N GLU A 183 12.32 -9.87 -15.22
CA GLU A 183 11.86 -8.92 -14.22
C GLU A 183 11.92 -7.47 -14.77
N ILE A 184 11.17 -6.57 -14.14
CA ILE A 184 10.89 -5.18 -14.56
C ILE A 184 11.97 -4.21 -14.08
N CYS A 185 12.83 -3.71 -14.95
CA CYS A 185 14.07 -3.04 -14.54
C CYS A 185 14.12 -1.53 -14.79
N ASP A 186 13.25 -0.94 -15.60
CA ASP A 186 13.27 0.51 -15.88
C ASP A 186 11.88 1.16 -15.79
N PHE A 187 11.84 2.49 -15.79
CA PHE A 187 10.59 3.26 -15.67
C PHE A 187 9.53 2.86 -16.70
N GLU A 188 9.94 2.64 -17.95
CA GLU A 188 9.02 2.25 -19.02
C GLU A 188 8.44 0.85 -18.75
N GLU A 189 9.22 -0.08 -18.21
CA GLU A 189 8.71 -1.40 -17.85
C GLU A 189 7.76 -1.33 -16.66
N TYR A 190 8.04 -0.46 -15.68
CA TYR A 190 7.13 -0.19 -14.57
C TYR A 190 5.80 0.41 -15.02
N SER A 191 5.77 1.31 -16.01
CA SER A 191 4.51 1.87 -16.52
C SER A 191 3.56 0.77 -17.02
N TRP A 192 4.09 -0.31 -17.59
CA TRP A 192 3.28 -1.43 -18.07
C TRP A 192 2.57 -2.16 -16.93
N LEU A 193 3.21 -2.32 -15.77
CA LEU A 193 2.58 -2.92 -14.59
C LEU A 193 1.42 -2.06 -14.09
N TYR A 194 1.57 -0.74 -14.10
CA TYR A 194 0.51 0.17 -13.70
C TYR A 194 -0.64 0.19 -14.71
N HIS A 195 -0.33 0.16 -16.01
CA HIS A 195 -1.34 0.06 -17.08
C HIS A 195 -2.16 -1.23 -16.95
N GLU A 196 -1.51 -2.37 -16.72
CA GLU A 196 -2.18 -3.65 -16.48
C GLU A 196 -3.00 -3.63 -15.20
N SER A 197 -2.43 -3.12 -14.12
CA SER A 197 -3.06 -3.16 -12.80
C SER A 197 -4.29 -2.27 -12.72
N TRP A 198 -4.25 -1.08 -13.33
CA TRP A 198 -5.26 -0.04 -13.12
C TRP A 198 -6.13 0.23 -14.37
N GLY A 199 -5.70 -0.22 -15.55
CA GLY A 199 -6.37 0.07 -16.82
C GLY A 199 -7.55 -0.84 -17.16
N VAL A 200 -7.70 -1.99 -16.47
CA VAL A 200 -8.73 -2.99 -16.78
C VAL A 200 -10.06 -2.63 -16.11
N GLU A 201 -11.17 -2.73 -16.83
CA GLU A 201 -12.52 -2.55 -16.25
C GLU A 201 -12.95 -3.79 -15.44
N PRO A 202 -13.57 -3.62 -14.27
CA PRO A 202 -14.13 -2.37 -13.73
C PRO A 202 -13.19 -1.60 -12.77
N VAL A 203 -11.92 -2.00 -12.65
CA VAL A 203 -10.96 -1.36 -11.72
C VAL A 203 -10.63 0.05 -12.15
N ARG A 204 -10.52 0.31 -13.46
CA ARG A 204 -10.36 1.68 -13.97
C ARG A 204 -11.49 2.61 -13.52
N THR A 205 -12.74 2.16 -13.65
CA THR A 205 -13.91 2.92 -13.17
C THR A 205 -13.91 3.11 -11.65
N LEU A 206 -13.51 2.09 -10.89
CA LEU A 206 -13.37 2.18 -9.42
C LEU A 206 -12.37 3.29 -9.03
N LEU A 207 -11.17 3.28 -9.62
CA LEU A 207 -10.12 4.26 -9.35
C LEU A 207 -10.47 5.66 -9.88
N ALA A 208 -11.32 5.74 -10.90
CA ALA A 208 -11.88 7.01 -11.37
C ALA A 208 -12.98 7.57 -10.44
N SER A 209 -13.36 6.87 -9.37
CA SER A 209 -14.49 7.26 -8.53
C SER A 209 -14.15 7.42 -7.05
N VAL A 210 -13.27 6.55 -6.51
CA VAL A 210 -12.92 6.53 -5.08
C VAL A 210 -11.44 6.86 -4.92
N PRO A 211 -11.07 7.81 -4.03
CA PRO A 211 -9.66 8.15 -3.81
C PRO A 211 -8.88 6.97 -3.24
N SER A 212 -7.65 6.77 -3.72
CA SER A 212 -6.76 5.72 -3.22
C SER A 212 -5.55 6.28 -2.48
N CYS A 213 -5.30 5.76 -1.28
CA CYS A 213 -4.09 5.94 -0.49
C CYS A 213 -3.21 4.69 -0.64
N MET A 214 -1.94 4.86 -1.05
CA MET A 214 -1.06 3.74 -1.41
C MET A 214 0.29 3.81 -0.71
N ILE A 215 0.81 2.67 -0.26
CA ILE A 215 2.20 2.55 0.20
C ILE A 215 2.87 1.38 -0.53
N LEU A 216 4.17 1.51 -0.80
CA LEU A 216 4.98 0.45 -1.43
C LEU A 216 5.19 -0.74 -0.48
N ASP A 217 5.49 -1.90 -1.07
CA ASP A 217 6.07 -3.06 -0.39
C ASP A 217 7.32 -3.58 -1.13
N ASP A 218 7.78 -4.79 -0.84
CA ASP A 218 8.92 -5.40 -1.50
C ASP A 218 8.74 -5.63 -2.99
N HIS A 219 7.61 -6.19 -3.44
CA HIS A 219 7.40 -6.51 -4.86
C HIS A 219 7.32 -5.28 -5.77
N ASP A 220 7.21 -4.06 -5.22
CA ASP A 220 7.44 -2.82 -5.98
C ASP A 220 8.88 -2.73 -6.51
N LEU A 221 9.87 -3.39 -5.88
CA LEU A 221 11.23 -3.53 -6.37
C LEU A 221 11.58 -4.99 -6.69
N ARG A 222 11.52 -5.85 -5.67
CA ARG A 222 11.81 -7.28 -5.69
C ARG A 222 11.49 -7.88 -4.33
N ASP A 223 11.02 -9.13 -4.31
CA ASP A 223 10.89 -9.95 -3.10
C ASP A 223 12.10 -9.80 -2.14
N ASP A 224 11.83 -9.79 -0.83
CA ASP A 224 12.77 -9.54 0.28
C ASP A 224 13.41 -8.13 0.31
N TRP A 225 12.89 -7.16 -0.45
CA TRP A 225 13.56 -5.87 -0.55
C TRP A 225 13.74 -5.19 0.82
N ASN A 226 15.02 -4.86 1.08
CA ASN A 226 15.50 -4.30 2.34
C ASN A 226 15.27 -5.21 3.57
N SER A 227 15.30 -6.53 3.41
CA SER A 227 15.17 -7.48 4.54
C SER A 227 16.34 -7.43 5.53
N SER A 228 17.57 -7.19 5.06
CA SER A 228 18.77 -7.14 5.91
C SER A 228 19.94 -6.42 5.25
N ALA A 229 20.93 -5.99 6.05
CA ALA A 229 22.17 -5.43 5.52
C ALA A 229 22.96 -6.42 4.65
N SER A 230 22.86 -7.73 4.92
CA SER A 230 23.56 -8.74 4.12
C SER A 230 22.88 -8.96 2.76
N TRP A 231 21.55 -8.97 2.73
CA TRP A 231 20.76 -8.94 1.49
C TRP A 231 21.09 -7.68 0.67
N ARG A 232 21.10 -6.52 1.32
CA ARG A 232 21.40 -5.23 0.70
C ARG A 232 22.80 -5.20 0.06
N ALA A 233 23.82 -5.65 0.79
CA ALA A 233 25.18 -5.71 0.28
C ALA A 233 25.36 -6.70 -0.89
N ASP A 234 24.50 -7.73 -1.01
CA ASP A 234 24.53 -8.66 -2.14
C ASP A 234 23.80 -8.10 -3.37
N ILE A 235 22.60 -7.55 -3.19
CA ILE A 235 21.77 -7.07 -4.30
C ILE A 235 22.41 -5.85 -5.00
N GLU A 236 23.10 -4.99 -4.26
CA GLU A 236 23.81 -3.83 -4.81
C GLU A 236 24.96 -4.22 -5.75
N THR A 237 25.44 -5.47 -5.70
CA THR A 237 26.45 -5.96 -6.64
C THR A 237 25.88 -6.34 -8.01
N ARG A 238 24.56 -6.41 -8.14
CA ARG A 238 23.92 -6.85 -9.38
C ARG A 238 23.98 -5.75 -10.43
N PRO A 239 24.37 -6.06 -11.69
CA PRO A 239 24.57 -5.05 -12.73
C PRO A 239 23.28 -4.33 -13.17
N TRP A 240 22.12 -4.85 -12.79
CA TRP A 240 20.80 -4.30 -13.10
C TRP A 240 20.16 -3.53 -11.93
N TRP A 241 20.72 -3.62 -10.72
CA TRP A 241 20.09 -3.07 -9.51
C TRP A 241 19.94 -1.55 -9.55
N HIS A 242 20.95 -0.85 -10.07
CA HIS A 242 20.90 0.61 -10.23
C HIS A 242 19.69 1.05 -11.06
N ASP A 243 19.49 0.43 -12.23
CA ASP A 243 18.38 0.77 -13.13
C ASP A 243 17.03 0.44 -12.48
N ARG A 244 16.97 -0.70 -11.75
CA ARG A 244 15.79 -1.10 -10.97
C ARG A 244 15.38 -0.03 -9.96
N VAL A 245 16.32 0.42 -9.13
CA VAL A 245 16.05 1.45 -8.10
C VAL A 245 15.54 2.73 -8.74
N VAL A 246 16.20 3.20 -9.80
CA VAL A 246 15.78 4.42 -10.53
C VAL A 246 14.38 4.24 -11.11
N GLY A 247 14.12 3.13 -11.80
CA GLY A 247 12.81 2.85 -12.40
C GLY A 247 11.70 2.73 -11.38
N ALA A 248 11.95 1.99 -10.29
CA ALA A 248 10.97 1.72 -9.24
C ALA A 248 10.58 3.00 -8.50
N PHE A 249 11.55 3.75 -7.96
CA PHE A 249 11.24 4.95 -7.18
C PHE A 249 10.70 6.09 -8.04
N SER A 250 11.21 6.26 -9.26
CA SER A 250 10.70 7.28 -10.17
C SER A 250 9.25 6.98 -10.57
N SER A 251 8.93 5.73 -10.90
CA SER A 251 7.56 5.33 -11.23
C SER A 251 6.65 5.35 -10.00
N TYR A 252 7.10 4.86 -8.84
CA TYR A 252 6.36 4.94 -7.59
C TYR A 252 6.02 6.38 -7.21
N TRP A 253 6.96 7.31 -7.37
CA TRP A 253 6.72 8.73 -7.13
C TRP A 253 5.58 9.26 -8.01
N VAL A 254 5.63 8.99 -9.32
CA VAL A 254 4.64 9.47 -10.30
C VAL A 254 3.27 8.81 -10.11
N TYR A 255 3.22 7.48 -10.02
CA TYR A 255 1.99 6.68 -10.08
C TYR A 255 1.30 6.53 -8.72
N GLN A 256 2.06 6.47 -7.62
CA GLN A 256 1.51 6.20 -6.29
C GLN A 256 1.67 7.40 -5.34
N HIS A 257 2.91 7.82 -5.05
CA HIS A 257 3.18 8.75 -3.95
C HIS A 257 2.59 10.15 -4.15
N LEU A 258 2.74 10.74 -5.34
CA LEU A 258 2.21 12.07 -5.63
C LEU A 258 0.71 12.17 -5.31
N GLY A 259 -0.04 11.10 -5.58
CA GLY A 259 -1.46 11.06 -5.32
C GLY A 259 -1.85 10.89 -3.84
N ASN A 260 -0.90 10.59 -2.95
CA ASN A 260 -1.20 10.49 -1.52
C ASN A 260 -1.24 11.86 -0.83
N LEU A 261 -0.55 12.85 -1.40
CA LEU A 261 -0.42 14.19 -0.86
C LEU A 261 -1.71 14.99 -1.08
N SER A 262 -2.13 15.74 -0.07
CA SER A 262 -3.22 16.72 -0.19
C SER A 262 -2.85 17.84 -1.17
N PRO A 263 -3.84 18.58 -1.72
CA PRO A 263 -3.57 19.76 -2.54
C PRO A 263 -2.60 20.77 -1.90
N ASP A 264 -2.72 20.99 -0.58
CA ASP A 264 -1.84 21.88 0.18
C ASP A 264 -0.41 21.32 0.29
N GLU A 265 -0.25 20.03 0.57
CA GLU A 265 1.06 19.38 0.60
C GLU A 265 1.74 19.38 -0.77
N LEU A 266 0.99 19.07 -1.85
CA LEU A 266 1.49 19.16 -3.23
C LEU A 266 2.00 20.57 -3.56
N SER A 267 1.32 21.61 -3.09
CA SER A 267 1.74 23.00 -3.32
C SER A 267 3.07 23.37 -2.64
N ARG A 268 3.47 22.60 -1.62
CA ARG A 268 4.68 22.79 -0.81
C ARG A 268 5.77 21.73 -1.09
N ASP A 269 5.50 20.76 -1.96
CA ASP A 269 6.44 19.69 -2.27
C ASP A 269 7.56 20.16 -3.21
N GLU A 270 8.79 20.11 -2.72
CA GLU A 270 9.95 20.63 -3.45
C GLU A 270 10.30 19.83 -4.70
N LEU A 271 10.11 18.52 -4.70
CA LEU A 271 10.44 17.69 -5.86
C LEU A 271 9.39 17.91 -6.96
N TYR A 272 8.12 17.95 -6.59
CA TYR A 272 7.03 18.23 -7.50
C TYR A 272 7.14 19.61 -8.13
N GLU A 273 7.50 20.64 -7.35
CA GLU A 273 7.78 21.98 -7.88
C GLU A 273 8.90 21.94 -8.92
N LYS A 274 10.03 21.30 -8.62
CA LYS A 274 11.18 21.16 -9.55
C LYS A 274 10.80 20.39 -10.81
N VAL A 275 10.06 19.29 -10.70
CA VAL A 275 9.58 18.50 -11.84
C VAL A 275 8.65 19.33 -12.72
N ARG A 276 7.72 20.09 -12.13
CA ARG A 276 6.77 20.93 -12.86
C ARG A 276 7.43 22.16 -13.49
N SER A 277 8.48 22.71 -12.87
CA SER A 277 9.20 23.89 -13.37
C SER A 277 10.32 23.57 -14.35
N ALA A 278 10.81 22.32 -14.37
CA ALA A 278 11.80 21.84 -15.33
C ALA A 278 11.35 22.08 -16.77
N THR A 279 12.32 22.46 -17.61
CA THR A 279 12.07 22.95 -18.97
C THR A 279 12.13 21.85 -20.03
N SER A 280 12.56 20.65 -19.66
CA SER A 280 12.68 19.50 -20.56
C SER A 280 12.43 18.18 -19.82
N ASP A 281 12.01 17.17 -20.55
CA ASP A 281 11.76 15.83 -20.00
C ASP A 281 13.05 15.21 -19.47
N ALA A 282 14.18 15.41 -20.15
CA ALA A 282 15.49 14.95 -19.69
C ALA A 282 15.92 15.54 -18.33
N GLU A 283 15.53 16.79 -18.06
CA GLU A 283 15.77 17.41 -16.75
C GLU A 283 14.90 16.77 -15.66
N ARG A 284 13.62 16.48 -15.96
CA ARG A 284 12.71 15.78 -15.03
C ARG A 284 13.19 14.36 -14.74
N GLU A 285 13.58 13.62 -15.76
CA GLU A 285 14.14 12.27 -15.63
C GLU A 285 15.38 12.26 -14.75
N LYS A 286 16.29 13.24 -14.93
CA LYS A 286 17.46 13.39 -14.07
C LYS A 286 17.10 13.72 -12.63
N LEU A 287 16.15 14.64 -12.41
CA LEU A 287 15.69 15.00 -11.06
C LEU A 287 15.13 13.79 -10.31
N LEU A 288 14.32 12.97 -10.99
CA LEU A 288 13.74 11.76 -10.42
C LEU A 288 14.80 10.68 -10.17
N ALA A 289 15.75 10.47 -11.09
CA ALA A 289 16.85 9.54 -10.89
C ALA A 289 17.77 9.94 -9.73
N ASP A 290 18.14 11.23 -9.64
CA ASP A 290 18.95 11.76 -8.53
C ASP A 290 18.22 11.62 -7.19
N PHE A 291 16.91 11.87 -7.17
CA PHE A 291 16.08 11.65 -5.98
C PHE A 291 16.03 10.17 -5.61
N ALA A 292 15.80 9.28 -6.58
CA ALA A 292 15.69 7.85 -6.36
C ALA A 292 16.95 7.27 -5.70
N LEU A 293 18.12 7.50 -6.31
CA LEU A 293 19.40 7.00 -5.80
C LEU A 293 19.73 7.58 -4.43
N ARG A 294 19.40 8.86 -4.20
CA ARG A 294 19.65 9.50 -2.91
C ARG A 294 18.78 8.91 -1.80
N VAL A 295 17.50 8.66 -2.04
CA VAL A 295 16.60 8.08 -1.02
C VAL A 295 16.91 6.60 -0.81
N ASP A 296 17.40 5.90 -1.82
CA ASP A 296 17.85 4.51 -1.70
C ASP A 296 19.13 4.38 -0.85
N GLU A 297 20.07 5.31 -1.00
CA GLU A 297 21.33 5.34 -0.22
C GLU A 297 21.15 5.99 1.17
N HIS A 298 20.31 7.02 1.26
CA HIS A 298 20.06 7.83 2.46
C HIS A 298 18.54 8.01 2.68
N PRO A 299 17.85 6.97 3.20
CA PRO A 299 16.40 6.98 3.38
C PRO A 299 15.87 8.18 4.16
N GLU A 300 16.63 8.68 5.13
CA GLU A 300 16.25 9.82 5.98
C GLU A 300 16.12 11.14 5.22
N THR A 301 16.56 11.18 3.96
CA THR A 301 16.52 12.36 3.10
C THR A 301 15.26 12.43 2.22
N GLY A 302 14.39 11.44 2.30
CA GLY A 302 13.05 11.40 1.68
C GLY A 302 12.01 10.91 2.67
N ARG A 303 10.73 10.97 2.28
CA ARG A 303 9.65 10.35 3.05
C ARG A 303 8.55 9.89 2.11
N TRP A 304 8.23 8.59 2.17
CA TRP A 304 7.09 8.01 1.46
C TRP A 304 5.84 7.93 2.33
N SER A 305 6.02 7.87 3.66
CA SER A 305 4.94 7.96 4.64
C SER A 305 4.15 9.26 4.50
N PHE A 306 2.86 9.19 4.81
CA PHE A 306 1.96 10.33 4.78
C PHE A 306 0.84 10.13 5.80
N TYR A 307 0.09 11.19 6.09
CA TYR A 307 -1.09 11.09 6.94
C TYR A 307 -2.28 11.75 6.24
N ARG A 308 -3.48 11.34 6.61
CA ARG A 308 -4.72 11.92 6.11
C ARG A 308 -5.79 11.86 7.18
N ASP A 309 -6.49 12.97 7.34
CA ASP A 309 -7.65 13.06 8.22
C ASP A 309 -8.93 12.89 7.41
N PHE A 310 -9.82 12.03 7.91
CA PHE A 310 -11.17 11.80 7.39
C PHE A 310 -12.14 12.10 8.54
N GLY A 311 -12.54 13.36 8.66
CA GLY A 311 -13.30 13.82 9.82
C GLY A 311 -12.54 13.56 11.12
N THR A 312 -13.12 12.78 12.02
CA THR A 312 -12.50 12.41 13.31
C THR A 312 -11.60 11.17 13.26
N THR A 313 -11.34 10.62 12.08
CA THR A 313 -10.47 9.45 11.87
C THR A 313 -9.17 9.85 11.20
N ARG A 314 -8.05 9.61 11.86
CA ARG A 314 -6.70 9.89 11.34
C ARG A 314 -6.05 8.63 10.82
N LEU A 315 -5.63 8.64 9.56
CA LEU A 315 -4.77 7.63 8.95
C LEU A 315 -3.32 8.12 8.96
N ILE A 316 -2.42 7.30 9.49
CA ILE A 316 -0.96 7.48 9.40
C ILE A 316 -0.43 6.26 8.63
N MET A 317 -0.01 6.49 7.39
CA MET A 317 0.56 5.46 6.53
C MET A 317 2.07 5.46 6.70
N ILE A 318 2.63 4.32 7.11
CA ILE A 318 4.03 4.13 7.48
C ILE A 318 4.73 3.35 6.37
N ASP A 319 5.77 3.93 5.79
CA ASP A 319 6.71 3.24 4.92
C ASP A 319 7.57 2.27 5.73
N SER A 320 7.23 0.99 5.69
CA SER A 320 7.95 -0.10 6.35
C SER A 320 9.04 -0.75 5.49
N ARG A 321 9.44 -0.15 4.35
CA ARG A 321 10.45 -0.71 3.44
C ARG A 321 11.63 0.23 3.19
N CYS A 322 11.41 1.45 2.65
CA CYS A 322 12.55 2.35 2.39
C CYS A 322 13.14 2.87 3.68
N SER A 323 12.29 3.29 4.62
CA SER A 323 12.74 3.93 5.87
C SER A 323 13.45 2.98 6.85
N ARG A 324 13.60 1.69 6.53
CA ARG A 324 14.23 0.70 7.41
C ARG A 324 15.66 1.10 7.74
N SER A 325 16.01 1.05 9.03
CA SER A 325 17.41 1.01 9.44
C SER A 325 17.89 -0.44 9.47
N LEU A 326 18.81 -0.78 8.56
CA LEU A 326 19.37 -2.13 8.44
C LEU A 326 20.69 -2.31 9.21
N ASP A 327 21.10 -1.31 10.00
CA ASP A 327 22.28 -1.41 10.88
C ASP A 327 22.14 -2.66 11.78
N PRO A 328 23.06 -3.65 11.70
CA PRO A 328 22.99 -4.85 12.53
C PRO A 328 22.95 -4.58 14.04
N ASP A 329 23.51 -3.46 14.50
CA ASP A 329 23.54 -3.07 15.92
C ASP A 329 22.31 -2.23 16.34
N ASP A 330 21.63 -1.58 15.39
CA ASP A 330 20.42 -0.79 15.62
C ASP A 330 19.34 -0.99 14.56
N ARG A 331 19.00 -2.25 14.28
CA ARG A 331 17.97 -2.59 13.28
C ARG A 331 16.61 -2.03 13.69
N ARG A 332 16.01 -1.16 12.87
CA ARG A 332 14.69 -0.54 13.09
C ARG A 332 13.79 -0.69 11.87
N MET A 333 12.50 -0.91 12.10
CA MET A 333 11.50 -0.99 11.02
C MET A 333 11.41 0.34 10.26
N VAL A 334 11.53 1.45 10.99
CA VAL A 334 11.64 2.80 10.44
C VAL A 334 12.78 3.51 11.15
N ASP A 335 13.49 4.39 10.46
CA ASP A 335 14.59 5.17 11.01
C ASP A 335 14.11 6.16 12.09
N ALA A 336 15.06 6.82 12.76
CA ALA A 336 14.74 7.70 13.86
C ALA A 336 13.98 8.97 13.45
N ALA A 337 14.22 9.51 12.25
CA ALA A 337 13.53 10.69 11.74
C ALA A 337 12.09 10.34 11.38
N GLU A 338 11.89 9.20 10.74
CA GLU A 338 10.58 8.67 10.39
C GLU A 338 9.77 8.29 11.64
N TRP A 339 10.40 7.64 12.62
CA TRP A 339 9.77 7.33 13.91
C TRP A 339 9.29 8.59 14.65
N ALA A 340 10.13 9.64 14.66
CA ALA A 340 9.78 10.91 15.30
C ALA A 340 8.55 11.54 14.62
N TRP A 341 8.50 11.49 13.29
CA TRP A 341 7.36 11.99 12.50
C TRP A 341 6.08 11.18 12.79
N VAL A 342 6.13 9.85 12.77
CA VAL A 342 4.97 8.99 13.09
C VAL A 342 4.41 9.33 14.47
N ARG A 343 5.29 9.45 15.47
CA ARG A 343 4.91 9.79 16.83
C ARG A 343 4.31 11.19 16.93
N GLU A 344 4.89 12.17 16.24
CA GLU A 344 4.38 13.53 16.19
C GLU A 344 2.97 13.55 15.61
N ARG A 345 2.74 12.96 14.43
CA ARG A 345 1.44 12.93 13.76
C ARG A 345 0.37 12.19 14.59
N ALA A 346 0.76 11.13 15.30
CA ALA A 346 -0.15 10.39 16.17
C ALA A 346 -0.60 11.19 17.41
N LEU A 347 0.26 12.08 17.93
CA LEU A 347 0.02 12.83 19.17
C LEU A 347 -0.44 14.29 18.93
N GLU A 348 -0.29 14.82 17.72
CA GLU A 348 -0.53 16.24 17.39
C GLU A 348 -1.97 16.69 17.58
N SER A 349 -2.96 15.83 17.33
CA SER A 349 -4.37 16.20 17.42
C SER A 349 -5.23 15.04 17.92
N PRO A 350 -6.21 15.29 18.81
CA PRO A 350 -7.16 14.27 19.21
C PRO A 350 -7.97 13.79 18.00
N SER A 351 -7.98 12.49 17.78
CA SER A 351 -8.84 11.82 16.80
C SER A 351 -9.62 10.74 17.54
N ARG A 352 -10.88 10.51 17.18
CA ARG A 352 -11.66 9.42 17.78
C ARG A 352 -11.14 8.06 17.33
N HIS A 353 -10.60 7.97 16.12
CA HIS A 353 -9.97 6.76 15.62
C HIS A 353 -8.59 7.08 15.04
N VAL A 354 -7.58 6.32 15.47
CA VAL A 354 -6.21 6.40 14.91
C VAL A 354 -5.93 5.11 14.16
N LEU A 355 -5.66 5.23 12.86
CA LEU A 355 -5.34 4.13 11.97
C LEU A 355 -3.86 4.21 11.62
N PHE A 356 -3.10 3.15 11.92
CA PHE A 356 -1.75 2.97 11.43
C PHE A 356 -1.76 1.99 10.26
N GLY A 357 -1.55 2.51 9.05
CA GLY A 357 -1.32 1.69 7.87
C GLY A 357 0.15 1.36 7.71
N SER A 358 0.48 0.11 7.38
CA SER A 358 1.84 -0.34 7.08
C SER A 358 1.73 -1.50 6.10
N SER A 359 2.68 -1.66 5.19
CA SER A 359 2.67 -2.81 4.29
C SER A 359 2.74 -4.13 5.08
N LEU A 360 3.55 -4.13 6.15
CA LEU A 360 3.74 -5.26 7.05
C LEU A 360 2.86 -5.21 8.31
N PRO A 361 2.25 -6.33 8.74
CA PRO A 361 1.56 -6.42 10.03
C PRO A 361 2.46 -6.11 11.23
N PHE A 362 1.98 -5.23 12.10
CA PHE A 362 2.56 -4.98 13.41
C PHE A 362 2.35 -6.19 14.33
N LEU A 363 1.10 -6.68 14.42
CA LEU A 363 0.72 -7.82 15.26
C LEU A 363 0.51 -9.10 14.45
N MET A 364 1.62 -9.75 14.12
CA MET A 364 1.66 -11.04 13.44
C MET A 364 0.90 -12.16 14.16
N LEU A 365 0.51 -13.21 13.44
CA LEU A 365 0.00 -14.44 14.05
C LEU A 365 0.98 -14.92 15.15
N PRO A 366 0.53 -15.20 16.39
CA PRO A 366 1.43 -15.30 17.56
C PRO A 366 2.61 -16.27 17.42
N ALA A 367 2.44 -17.40 16.72
CA ALA A 367 3.54 -18.32 16.46
C ALA A 367 4.60 -17.74 15.52
N LEU A 368 4.19 -17.10 14.41
CA LEU A 368 5.11 -16.47 13.46
C LEU A 368 5.83 -15.29 14.12
N HIS A 369 5.12 -14.50 14.92
CA HIS A 369 5.71 -13.43 15.71
C HIS A 369 6.88 -13.93 16.58
N HIS A 370 6.69 -15.02 17.32
CA HIS A 370 7.77 -15.58 18.14
C HIS A 370 8.88 -16.24 17.32
N LEU A 371 8.58 -16.78 16.14
CA LEU A 371 9.59 -17.32 15.23
C LEU A 371 10.53 -16.22 14.75
N GLU A 372 9.98 -15.08 14.33
CA GLU A 372 10.75 -13.92 13.88
C GLU A 372 11.61 -13.32 14.98
N GLN A 373 11.06 -13.12 16.18
CA GLN A 373 11.84 -12.64 17.32
C GLN A 373 13.00 -13.58 17.67
N TRP A 374 12.75 -14.89 17.63
CA TRP A 374 13.80 -15.87 17.83
C TRP A 374 14.87 -15.77 16.73
N ASN A 375 14.46 -15.68 15.47
CA ASN A 375 15.36 -15.55 14.34
C ASN A 375 16.21 -14.29 14.46
N GLU A 376 15.59 -13.14 14.73
CA GLU A 376 16.25 -11.84 14.93
C GLU A 376 17.35 -11.97 15.98
N ALA A 377 17.00 -12.46 17.18
CA ALA A 377 17.94 -12.60 18.27
C ALA A 377 19.08 -13.58 17.95
N VAL A 378 18.81 -14.68 17.24
CA VAL A 378 19.85 -15.64 16.83
C VAL A 378 20.78 -15.03 15.79
N ALA A 379 20.23 -14.36 14.78
CA ALA A 379 20.96 -13.66 13.74
C ALA A 379 21.82 -12.51 14.30
N GLN A 380 21.37 -11.82 15.36
CA GLN A 380 22.16 -10.85 16.12
C GLN A 380 23.18 -11.49 17.09
N GLY A 381 23.27 -12.83 17.12
CA GLY A 381 24.36 -13.53 17.80
C GLY A 381 24.07 -13.91 19.26
N SER A 382 22.81 -13.94 19.70
CA SER A 382 22.43 -14.42 21.05
C SER A 382 22.96 -15.82 21.36
N TRP A 383 23.12 -16.67 20.33
CA TRP A 383 23.69 -18.04 20.39
C TRP A 383 25.11 -18.13 19.81
N GLY A 384 25.79 -16.99 19.67
CA GLY A 384 27.15 -16.87 19.17
C GLY A 384 27.28 -16.85 17.65
N ARG A 385 28.49 -16.50 17.18
CA ARG A 385 28.80 -16.18 15.78
C ARG A 385 28.50 -17.27 14.75
N ARG A 386 28.54 -18.55 15.13
CA ARG A 386 28.20 -19.63 14.18
C ARG A 386 26.71 -19.69 13.92
N MET A 387 25.91 -19.49 14.97
CA MET A 387 24.45 -19.51 14.85
C MET A 387 23.91 -18.24 14.24
N SER A 388 24.59 -17.10 14.37
CA SER A 388 24.18 -15.85 13.69
C SER A 388 24.12 -16.00 12.18
N TRP A 389 25.11 -16.66 11.57
CA TRP A 389 25.09 -16.92 10.13
C TRP A 389 23.97 -17.87 9.70
N VAL A 390 23.64 -18.87 10.51
CA VAL A 390 22.50 -19.77 10.25
C VAL A 390 21.18 -19.01 10.40
N GLY A 391 21.06 -18.16 11.42
CA GLY A 391 19.91 -17.29 11.62
C GLY A 391 19.70 -16.35 10.45
N GLU A 392 20.76 -15.71 9.96
CA GLU A 392 20.69 -14.80 8.80
C GLU A 392 20.23 -15.53 7.54
N LYS A 393 20.79 -16.72 7.28
CA LYS A 393 20.32 -17.54 6.15
C LYS A 393 18.87 -17.95 6.27
N LEU A 394 18.42 -18.25 7.49
CA LEU A 394 17.04 -18.61 7.75
C LEU A 394 16.11 -17.39 7.63
N ARG A 395 16.60 -16.18 7.94
CA ARG A 395 15.85 -14.93 7.78
C ARG A 395 15.49 -14.72 6.32
N ILE A 396 16.50 -14.75 5.46
CA ILE A 396 16.37 -14.51 4.01
C ILE A 396 15.60 -15.67 3.34
N ALA A 397 15.71 -16.90 3.84
CA ALA A 397 15.04 -18.03 3.19
C ALA A 397 13.56 -18.20 3.56
N LEU A 398 13.06 -17.45 4.55
CA LEU A 398 11.71 -17.57 5.10
C LEU A 398 11.04 -16.20 5.28
N ASP A 399 11.61 -15.14 4.69
CA ASP A 399 11.05 -13.79 4.64
C ASP A 399 10.69 -13.27 6.05
N LEU A 400 11.60 -13.50 7.00
CA LEU A 400 11.39 -13.17 8.42
C LEU A 400 11.72 -11.70 8.68
N GLU A 401 10.88 -10.82 8.13
CA GLU A 401 11.16 -9.39 8.05
C GLU A 401 10.01 -8.47 8.50
N HIS A 402 8.99 -9.00 9.15
CA HIS A 402 7.89 -8.20 9.69
C HIS A 402 8.33 -7.42 10.94
N TRP A 403 7.42 -6.62 11.51
CA TRP A 403 7.65 -5.85 12.75
C TRP A 403 8.17 -6.71 13.91
N ALA A 404 7.85 -8.00 13.93
CA ALA A 404 8.33 -8.94 14.95
C ALA A 404 9.83 -9.25 14.83
N ALA A 405 10.42 -9.09 13.64
CA ALA A 405 11.86 -9.17 13.39
C ALA A 405 12.61 -7.87 13.71
N PHE A 406 11.91 -6.81 14.15
CA PHE A 406 12.48 -5.52 14.53
C PHE A 406 12.11 -5.17 15.99
N GLY A 407 12.63 -5.95 16.95
CA GLY A 407 12.18 -5.90 18.34
C GLY A 407 12.19 -4.51 19.00
N LYS A 408 13.16 -3.65 18.65
CA LYS A 408 13.22 -2.26 19.16
C LYS A 408 12.04 -1.43 18.66
N SER A 409 11.76 -1.45 17.35
CA SER A 409 10.61 -0.74 16.77
C SER A 409 9.27 -1.30 17.26
N PHE A 410 9.19 -2.61 17.49
CA PHE A 410 7.99 -3.20 18.09
C PHE A 410 7.70 -2.63 19.49
N VAL A 411 8.74 -2.48 20.31
CA VAL A 411 8.63 -1.89 21.66
C VAL A 411 8.26 -0.41 21.58
N ASP A 412 8.87 0.34 20.67
CA ASP A 412 8.56 1.76 20.49
C ASP A 412 7.10 1.97 20.08
N MET A 413 6.59 1.14 19.17
CA MET A 413 5.18 1.20 18.76
C MET A 413 4.20 0.74 19.84
N SER A 414 4.58 -0.28 20.61
CA SER A 414 3.83 -0.66 21.81
C SER A 414 3.80 0.48 22.85
N THR A 415 4.87 1.27 22.94
CA THR A 415 4.97 2.42 23.85
C THR A 415 4.08 3.56 23.39
N LEU A 416 4.12 3.90 22.09
CA LEU A 416 3.23 4.91 21.50
C LEU A 416 1.76 4.54 21.68
N THR A 417 1.39 3.28 21.46
CA THR A 417 0.02 2.81 21.66
C THR A 417 -0.46 2.99 23.10
N ARG A 418 0.40 2.68 24.10
CA ARG A 418 0.07 2.90 25.51
C ARG A 418 -0.04 4.38 25.87
N GLU A 419 0.75 5.23 25.22
CA GLU A 419 0.67 6.67 25.44
C GLU A 419 -0.62 7.26 24.89
N LEU A 420 -1.01 6.90 23.67
CA LEU A 420 -2.31 7.26 23.09
C LEU A 420 -3.48 6.81 23.96
N SER A 421 -3.34 5.65 24.62
CA SER A 421 -4.36 5.09 25.51
C SER A 421 -4.46 5.78 26.88
N ARG A 422 -3.54 6.71 27.20
CA ARG A 422 -3.41 7.37 28.50
C ARG A 422 -3.50 8.89 28.41
N THR A 423 -3.84 9.43 27.24
CA THR A 423 -4.14 10.86 27.09
C THR A 423 -5.38 11.24 27.91
N ASP A 424 -5.58 12.54 28.14
CA ASP A 424 -6.77 13.03 28.87
C ASP A 424 -8.08 12.73 28.11
N ASP A 425 -8.00 12.65 26.78
CA ASP A 425 -9.05 12.21 25.88
C ASP A 425 -8.49 11.13 24.93
N PRO A 426 -8.52 9.85 25.34
CA PRO A 426 -8.03 8.75 24.51
C PRO A 426 -8.97 8.49 23.33
N PRO A 427 -8.44 8.02 22.19
CA PRO A 427 -9.27 7.62 21.05
C PRO A 427 -10.23 6.49 21.45
N ALA A 428 -11.32 6.33 20.72
CA ALA A 428 -12.20 5.17 20.83
C ALA A 428 -11.51 3.89 20.34
N SER A 429 -10.67 4.00 19.29
CA SER A 429 -9.89 2.88 18.77
C SER A 429 -8.53 3.27 18.22
N ILE A 430 -7.58 2.34 18.34
CA ILE A 430 -6.29 2.38 17.65
C ILE A 430 -6.21 1.11 16.78
N LEU A 431 -6.20 1.28 15.45
CA LEU A 431 -6.32 0.18 14.50
C LEU A 431 -5.07 0.09 13.62
N TRP A 432 -4.53 -1.11 13.48
CA TRP A 432 -3.41 -1.43 12.60
C TRP A 432 -3.95 -2.05 11.33
N LEU A 433 -3.58 -1.52 10.18
CA LEU A 433 -4.01 -1.98 8.86
C LEU A 433 -2.78 -2.50 8.11
N SER A 434 -2.81 -3.73 7.60
CA SER A 434 -1.67 -4.27 6.86
C SER A 434 -1.99 -5.32 5.79
N GLY A 435 -0.92 -5.73 5.10
CA GLY A 435 -0.88 -6.69 4.00
C GLY A 435 0.16 -7.81 4.15
N ASP A 436 0.82 -8.14 3.02
CA ASP A 436 2.04 -8.97 2.86
C ASP A 436 1.91 -10.49 3.12
N VAL A 437 1.36 -10.91 4.27
CA VAL A 437 1.44 -12.31 4.75
C VAL A 437 0.58 -13.36 4.02
N HIS A 438 0.00 -12.97 2.89
CA HIS A 438 -0.92 -13.70 2.01
C HIS A 438 -2.09 -14.41 2.71
N CYS A 439 -2.41 -14.00 3.92
CA CYS A 439 -3.61 -14.42 4.64
C CYS A 439 -4.26 -13.22 5.35
N SER A 440 -5.54 -13.37 5.67
CA SER A 440 -6.33 -12.29 6.26
C SER A 440 -6.83 -12.68 7.64
N TYR A 441 -6.79 -11.76 8.59
CA TYR A 441 -7.23 -12.01 9.96
C TYR A 441 -7.59 -10.71 10.69
N VAL A 442 -8.35 -10.88 11.78
CA VAL A 442 -8.65 -9.80 12.73
C VAL A 442 -8.13 -10.24 14.10
N ALA A 443 -7.15 -9.52 14.64
CA ALA A 443 -6.57 -9.81 15.93
C ALA A 443 -6.82 -8.69 16.92
N ARG A 444 -7.39 -9.03 18.09
CA ARG A 444 -7.58 -8.09 19.20
C ARG A 444 -6.33 -8.08 20.06
N ALA A 445 -5.88 -6.89 20.43
CA ALA A 445 -4.73 -6.70 21.31
C ALA A 445 -5.13 -6.08 22.65
N ASP A 446 -4.30 -6.34 23.65
CA ASP A 446 -4.32 -5.75 24.98
C ASP A 446 -2.89 -5.33 25.34
N PHE A 447 -2.71 -4.01 25.51
CA PHE A 447 -1.44 -3.38 25.84
C PHE A 447 -1.21 -3.22 27.36
N GLY A 448 -2.09 -3.81 28.19
CA GLY A 448 -2.01 -3.76 29.65
C GLY A 448 -2.35 -2.39 30.23
N VAL A 449 -3.12 -1.58 29.50
CA VAL A 449 -3.61 -0.28 29.99
C VAL A 449 -4.95 -0.53 30.69
N GLY A 450 -4.99 -0.29 32.00
CA GLY A 450 -6.22 -0.36 32.79
C GLY A 450 -6.91 1.01 32.88
N GLY A 451 -8.24 1.02 32.97
CA GLY A 451 -9.05 2.23 33.07
C GLY A 451 -10.47 2.00 32.54
N GLU A 452 -11.37 2.97 32.72
CA GLU A 452 -12.73 2.90 32.18
C GLU A 452 -12.79 3.30 30.69
N ASN A 453 -11.85 4.13 30.22
CA ASN A 453 -11.80 4.68 28.87
C ASN A 453 -10.51 4.24 28.14
N VAL A 454 -10.39 2.94 27.85
CA VAL A 454 -9.22 2.41 27.13
C VAL A 454 -9.63 2.14 25.68
N PRO A 455 -8.88 2.63 24.66
CA PRO A 455 -9.19 2.38 23.26
C PRO A 455 -9.20 0.88 22.97
N VAL A 456 -10.12 0.45 22.11
CA VAL A 456 -10.00 -0.87 21.51
C VAL A 456 -8.81 -0.89 20.55
N THR A 457 -8.03 -1.97 20.59
CA THR A 457 -6.84 -2.12 19.76
C THR A 457 -6.93 -3.38 18.92
N TYR A 458 -6.78 -3.22 17.60
CA TYR A 458 -6.92 -4.30 16.65
C TYR A 458 -5.85 -4.24 15.56
N GLN A 459 -5.42 -5.41 15.09
CA GLN A 459 -4.76 -5.61 13.80
C GLN A 459 -5.79 -6.16 12.81
N LEU A 460 -5.94 -5.47 11.70
CA LEU A 460 -6.76 -5.81 10.55
C LEU A 460 -5.81 -6.07 9.38
N THR A 461 -5.66 -7.33 9.00
CA THR A 461 -4.78 -7.71 7.90
C THR A 461 -5.62 -8.30 6.78
N MET A 462 -5.51 -7.73 5.58
CA MET A 462 -6.16 -8.21 4.37
C MET A 462 -5.10 -8.33 3.27
N SER A 463 -4.48 -9.49 3.17
CA SER A 463 -3.30 -9.62 2.32
C SER A 463 -3.61 -9.95 0.85
N PRO A 464 -4.50 -10.87 0.47
CA PRO A 464 -4.78 -11.08 -0.95
C PRO A 464 -5.98 -10.26 -1.46
N PHE A 465 -5.75 -9.17 -2.17
CA PHE A 465 -6.76 -8.66 -3.12
C PHE A 465 -6.90 -9.60 -4.32
N ARG A 466 -5.76 -10.13 -4.80
CA ARG A 466 -5.67 -11.07 -5.92
C ARG A 466 -4.33 -11.79 -5.93
N ASN A 467 -4.09 -12.66 -4.93
CA ASN A 467 -2.88 -13.49 -4.87
C ASN A 467 -3.14 -14.77 -4.05
N PRO A 468 -3.73 -15.82 -4.66
CA PRO A 468 -4.14 -17.00 -3.90
C PRO A 468 -2.92 -17.77 -3.40
N LEU A 469 -2.89 -18.06 -2.10
CA LEU A 469 -1.81 -18.84 -1.50
C LEU A 469 -1.76 -20.29 -1.96
N ASP A 470 -0.54 -20.78 -2.11
CA ASP A 470 -0.24 -22.20 -2.23
C ASP A 470 -0.66 -23.00 -0.98
N LEU A 471 -1.17 -24.21 -1.22
CA LEU A 471 -1.74 -25.09 -0.18
C LEU A 471 -0.82 -25.37 1.02
N PRO A 472 0.50 -25.56 0.87
CA PRO A 472 1.40 -25.78 2.01
C PRO A 472 1.47 -24.59 2.97
N ILE A 473 1.49 -23.36 2.44
CA ILE A 473 1.58 -22.13 3.25
C ILE A 473 0.29 -21.94 4.07
N ARG A 474 -0.88 -22.25 3.48
CA ARG A 474 -2.16 -22.25 4.22
C ARG A 474 -2.13 -23.17 5.45
N ALA A 475 -1.46 -24.31 5.36
CA ALA A 475 -1.32 -25.23 6.49
C ALA A 475 -0.44 -24.66 7.61
N VAL A 476 0.66 -23.98 7.26
CA VAL A 476 1.54 -23.28 8.21
C VAL A 476 0.77 -22.19 8.95
N ASN A 477 0.05 -21.33 8.24
CA ASN A 477 -0.72 -20.23 8.85
C ASN A 477 -1.85 -20.74 9.78
N ARG A 478 -2.52 -21.84 9.41
CA ARG A 478 -3.50 -22.50 10.31
C ARG A 478 -2.86 -23.07 11.57
N LEU A 479 -1.62 -23.53 11.49
CA LEU A 479 -0.88 -24.03 12.64
C LEU A 479 -0.40 -22.87 13.54
N ALA A 480 -0.07 -21.73 12.94
CA ALA A 480 0.48 -20.56 13.62
C ALA A 480 -0.49 -19.90 14.64
N ILE A 481 -1.79 -20.09 14.47
CA ILE A 481 -2.80 -19.55 15.41
C ILE A 481 -2.95 -20.43 16.66
N ARG A 482 -2.48 -21.68 16.62
CA ARG A 482 -2.73 -22.62 17.72
C ARG A 482 -1.88 -22.25 18.95
N LYS A 483 -2.55 -21.97 20.07
CA LYS A 483 -1.93 -21.64 21.38
C LYS A 483 -0.75 -22.56 21.78
N PRO A 484 -0.81 -23.90 21.60
CA PRO A 484 0.34 -24.76 21.91
C PRO A 484 1.60 -24.46 21.08
N VAL A 485 1.43 -24.12 19.80
CA VAL A 485 2.52 -23.80 18.87
C VAL A 485 3.13 -22.45 19.24
N ALA A 486 2.28 -21.43 19.45
CA ALA A 486 2.73 -20.12 19.93
C ALA A 486 3.50 -20.23 21.26
N ARG A 487 3.04 -21.06 22.22
CA ARG A 487 3.77 -21.31 23.48
C ARG A 487 5.12 -21.97 23.28
N LEU A 488 5.22 -22.91 22.34
CA LEU A 488 6.48 -23.59 22.02
C LEU A 488 7.49 -22.60 21.42
N LEU A 489 7.08 -21.84 20.40
CA LEU A 489 7.94 -20.85 19.76
C LEU A 489 8.27 -19.69 20.70
N GLY A 490 7.35 -19.29 21.59
CA GLY A 490 7.66 -18.33 22.65
C GLY A 490 8.70 -18.85 23.65
N ARG A 491 8.76 -20.17 23.92
CA ARG A 491 9.85 -20.77 24.72
C ARG A 491 11.18 -20.74 23.96
N LEU A 492 11.14 -20.94 22.64
CA LEU A 492 12.30 -20.87 21.76
C LEU A 492 12.86 -19.45 21.67
N ALA A 493 12.00 -18.42 21.51
CA ALA A 493 12.42 -17.02 21.56
C ALA A 493 13.08 -16.67 22.90
N ARG A 494 12.48 -17.10 24.02
CA ARG A 494 13.08 -16.88 25.36
C ARG A 494 14.44 -17.56 25.52
N SER A 495 14.68 -18.73 24.92
CA SER A 495 16.00 -19.36 24.98
C SER A 495 17.06 -18.62 24.14
N ALA A 496 16.65 -17.77 23.20
CA ALA A 496 17.48 -16.79 22.52
C ALA A 496 17.59 -15.44 23.26
N LYS A 497 17.16 -15.37 24.54
CA LYS A 497 17.19 -14.16 25.38
C LYS A 497 16.27 -13.03 24.89
N VAL A 498 15.29 -13.34 24.06
CA VAL A 498 14.23 -12.38 23.71
C VAL A 498 13.42 -12.07 24.97
N PRO A 499 13.27 -10.79 25.35
CA PRO A 499 12.43 -10.40 26.48
C PRO A 499 10.95 -10.70 26.18
N PRO A 500 10.12 -10.97 27.19
CA PRO A 500 8.69 -11.08 26.97
C PRO A 500 8.13 -9.77 26.42
N VAL A 501 7.19 -9.88 25.49
CA VAL A 501 6.43 -8.74 24.98
C VAL A 501 5.31 -8.43 25.96
N ASP A 502 5.24 -7.21 26.47
CA ASP A 502 4.17 -6.74 27.37
C ASP A 502 2.89 -6.36 26.60
N VAL A 503 2.53 -7.15 25.58
CA VAL A 503 1.33 -7.02 24.76
C VAL A 503 0.79 -8.42 24.53
N ALA A 504 -0.50 -8.62 24.73
CA ALA A 504 -1.18 -9.87 24.44
C ALA A 504 -2.16 -9.66 23.30
N TRP A 505 -2.20 -10.57 22.33
CA TRP A 505 -3.20 -10.53 21.27
C TRP A 505 -3.64 -11.93 20.84
N GLU A 506 -4.86 -12.02 20.31
CA GLU A 506 -5.45 -13.25 19.80
C GLU A 506 -6.17 -12.96 18.48
N ALA A 507 -5.97 -13.83 17.49
CA ALA A 507 -6.75 -13.80 16.26
C ALA A 507 -8.20 -14.21 16.58
N GLU A 508 -9.12 -13.25 16.57
CA GLU A 508 -10.53 -13.47 16.88
C GLU A 508 -11.32 -13.92 15.65
N ALA A 509 -10.81 -13.66 14.44
CA ALA A 509 -11.37 -14.14 13.18
C ALA A 509 -10.25 -14.39 12.15
N GLY A 510 -10.52 -15.28 11.18
CA GLY A 510 -9.53 -15.79 10.25
C GLY A 510 -8.83 -17.08 10.76
N PRO A 511 -7.75 -17.53 10.10
CA PRO A 511 -7.15 -16.91 8.93
C PRO A 511 -7.97 -17.26 7.68
N TRP A 512 -8.25 -16.26 6.86
CA TRP A 512 -8.80 -16.44 5.52
C TRP A 512 -7.68 -16.43 4.49
N PHE A 513 -7.91 -17.10 3.36
CA PHE A 513 -6.91 -17.31 2.31
C PHE A 513 -7.44 -16.98 0.92
N ASP A 514 -8.72 -16.64 0.83
CA ASP A 514 -9.37 -16.31 -0.41
C ASP A 514 -9.16 -14.83 -0.69
N ASN A 515 -9.14 -14.46 -1.97
CA ASN A 515 -9.02 -13.06 -2.38
C ASN A 515 -10.19 -12.26 -1.78
N GLY A 516 -9.94 -11.06 -1.26
CA GLY A 516 -10.97 -10.31 -0.57
C GLY A 516 -10.60 -8.87 -0.26
N VAL A 517 -11.53 -8.18 0.40
CA VAL A 517 -11.39 -6.80 0.85
C VAL A 517 -12.00 -6.66 2.25
N MET A 518 -11.37 -5.85 3.10
CA MET A 518 -11.98 -5.42 4.35
C MET A 518 -12.62 -4.05 4.17
N LEU A 519 -13.87 -3.91 4.61
CA LEU A 519 -14.57 -2.63 4.72
C LEU A 519 -14.57 -2.21 6.18
N LEU A 520 -13.72 -1.26 6.55
CA LEU A 520 -13.64 -0.66 7.88
C LEU A 520 -14.50 0.59 7.93
N THR A 521 -15.53 0.62 8.75
CA THR A 521 -16.36 1.82 8.99
C THR A 521 -16.11 2.39 10.37
N THR A 522 -15.79 3.67 10.45
CA THR A 522 -15.70 4.46 11.69
C THR A 522 -16.82 5.51 11.73
N ASP A 523 -17.47 5.68 12.87
CA ASP A 523 -18.58 6.62 13.06
C ASP A 523 -18.66 7.05 14.54
N GLY A 524 -18.29 8.30 14.81
CA GLY A 524 -18.22 8.87 16.17
C GLY A 524 -17.30 8.08 17.09
N GLU A 525 -17.88 7.32 18.02
CA GLU A 525 -17.17 6.44 18.97
C GLU A 525 -17.07 5.00 18.47
N THR A 526 -17.68 4.70 17.33
CA THR A 526 -17.88 3.33 16.89
C THR A 526 -16.99 2.94 15.71
N ALA A 527 -16.49 1.70 15.73
CA ALA A 527 -15.77 1.11 14.62
C ALA A 527 -16.28 -0.31 14.36
N SER A 528 -16.43 -0.67 13.08
CA SER A 528 -16.79 -2.02 12.65
C SER A 528 -16.04 -2.41 11.38
N VAL A 529 -15.82 -3.71 11.18
CA VAL A 529 -15.17 -4.24 9.99
C VAL A 529 -16.03 -5.34 9.38
N ARG A 530 -16.21 -5.28 8.06
CA ARG A 530 -16.78 -6.35 7.24
C ARG A 530 -15.69 -6.97 6.39
N VAL A 531 -15.72 -8.28 6.24
CA VAL A 531 -14.80 -9.04 5.40
C VAL A 531 -15.57 -9.63 4.24
N GLU A 532 -15.22 -9.22 3.03
CA GLU A 532 -15.84 -9.68 1.81
C GLU A 532 -14.83 -10.47 0.96
N HIS A 533 -15.22 -11.63 0.45
CA HIS A 533 -14.37 -12.44 -0.42
C HIS A 533 -14.87 -12.39 -1.87
N ALA A 534 -13.91 -12.35 -2.79
CA ALA A 534 -14.12 -12.27 -4.22
C ALA A 534 -14.41 -13.65 -4.82
N HIS A 535 -15.39 -13.71 -5.72
CA HIS A 535 -15.67 -14.91 -6.50
C HIS A 535 -16.18 -14.54 -7.90
N VAL A 536 -16.09 -15.49 -8.82
CA VAL A 536 -16.68 -15.37 -10.15
C VAL A 536 -18.07 -15.99 -10.13
N ASP A 537 -19.09 -15.23 -10.50
CA ASP A 537 -20.47 -15.70 -10.55
C ASP A 537 -20.73 -16.59 -11.79
N VAL A 538 -21.97 -17.09 -11.91
CA VAL A 538 -22.36 -18.01 -12.99
C VAL A 538 -22.32 -17.40 -14.39
N VAL A 539 -22.27 -16.07 -14.51
CA VAL A 539 -22.16 -15.35 -15.79
C VAL A 539 -20.74 -14.82 -16.04
N GLY A 540 -19.76 -15.23 -15.23
CA GLY A 540 -18.36 -14.83 -15.38
C GLY A 540 -18.03 -13.46 -14.76
N ARG A 541 -18.94 -12.88 -13.98
CA ARG A 541 -18.72 -11.57 -13.34
C ARG A 541 -18.06 -11.76 -11.99
N GLN A 542 -17.02 -10.97 -11.74
CA GLN A 542 -16.35 -10.92 -10.45
C GLN A 542 -17.21 -10.13 -9.45
N THR A 543 -17.51 -10.72 -8.29
CA THR A 543 -18.40 -10.17 -7.25
C THR A 543 -17.83 -10.39 -5.85
N LEU A 544 -18.41 -9.73 -4.85
CA LEU A 544 -18.00 -9.81 -3.44
C LEU A 544 -19.12 -10.42 -2.59
N GLU A 545 -18.77 -11.37 -1.73
CA GLU A 545 -19.68 -11.94 -0.72
C GLU A 545 -19.19 -11.59 0.69
N GLN A 546 -20.06 -11.01 1.52
CA GLN A 546 -19.76 -10.80 2.93
C GLN A 546 -19.70 -12.14 3.67
N THR A 547 -18.54 -12.44 4.24
CA THR A 547 -18.27 -13.71 4.93
C THR A 547 -18.05 -13.54 6.43
N ALA A 548 -17.71 -12.33 6.88
CA ALA A 548 -17.63 -11.99 8.28
C ALA A 548 -17.96 -10.53 8.52
N GLU A 549 -18.42 -10.22 9.72
CA GLU A 549 -18.65 -8.87 10.22
C GLU A 549 -18.33 -8.84 11.70
N LYS A 550 -17.74 -7.74 12.16
CA LYS A 550 -17.36 -7.56 13.55
C LYS A 550 -17.48 -6.09 13.96
N LYS A 551 -18.18 -5.87 15.07
CA LYS A 551 -18.08 -4.61 15.82
C LYS A 551 -16.80 -4.62 16.64
N LEU A 552 -15.96 -3.61 16.46
CA LEU A 552 -14.67 -3.49 17.11
C LEU A 552 -14.79 -2.75 18.45
N THR A 553 -15.64 -1.73 18.49
CA THR A 553 -16.05 -0.99 19.69
C THR A 553 -17.41 -1.48 20.20
N VAL A 554 -17.74 -1.15 21.45
CA VAL A 554 -19.01 -1.52 22.11
C VAL A 554 -20.10 -0.52 21.81
#